data_AF-A0AAW7QD45-F1
#
_entry.id   AF-A0AAW7QD45-F1
#
_cell.length_a   1.000
_cell.length_b   1.000
_cell.length_c   1.000
_cell.angle_alpha   90.00
_cell.angle_beta   90.00
_cell.angle_gamma   90.00
#
_symmetry.space_group_name_H-M   'P 1'
#
loop_
_entity.id
_entity.type
_entity.pdbx_description
1 polymer ?
#
loop_
_entity_poly.entity_id
_entity_poly.type
_entity_poly.pdbx_seq_one_letter_code
_entity_poly.pdbx_strand_id
1 'polypeptide(L)'
;ALPIVKNTINIEEAFDLITLARKMIPNAHKIMVGGGRELMFGDEQYEIFKRGANAFVIGDYLTTSGKTPKDDVEALESFGYRIAKNFHLMPDEK
;
A
#
# COMPACT_ATOMS: atom_id res chain seq x y z
N ALA A 1 8.87 18.53 2.43
CA ALA A 1 7.93 17.68 3.18
C ALA A 1 7.43 18.46 4.40
N LEU A 2 6.15 18.36 4.76
CA LEU A 2 5.68 18.85 6.07
C LEU A 2 6.44 18.10 7.17
N PRO A 3 6.92 18.75 8.24
CA PRO A 3 7.65 18.06 9.28
C PRO A 3 6.67 17.17 10.06
N ILE A 4 6.62 15.89 9.71
CA ILE A 4 5.98 14.88 10.53
C ILE A 4 6.95 14.61 11.69
N VAL A 5 6.74 15.31 12.80
CA VAL A 5 7.67 15.35 13.93
C VAL A 5 7.73 14.01 14.68
N LYS A 6 6.67 13.19 14.59
CA LYS A 6 6.59 11.88 15.24
C LYS A 6 5.46 11.05 14.63
N ASN A 7 5.73 9.80 14.29
CA ASN A 7 4.66 8.85 13.98
C ASN A 7 3.84 8.61 15.26
N THR A 8 2.54 8.89 15.20
CA THR A 8 1.65 8.82 16.38
C THR A 8 1.12 7.42 16.65
N ILE A 9 1.37 6.48 15.74
CA ILE A 9 0.95 5.08 15.83
C ILE A 9 2.14 4.16 15.58
N ASN A 10 2.08 2.96 16.13
CA ASN A 10 3.04 1.89 15.89
C ASN A 10 2.64 1.02 14.68
N ILE A 11 3.52 0.11 14.28
CA ILE A 11 3.35 -0.76 13.10
C ILE A 11 2.10 -1.65 13.23
N GLU A 12 1.86 -2.25 14.39
CA GLU A 12 0.69 -3.11 14.59
C GLU A 12 -0.61 -2.32 14.54
N GLU A 13 -0.65 -1.11 15.12
CA GLU A 13 -1.82 -0.23 15.00
C GLU A 13 -2.11 0.12 13.53
N ALA A 14 -1.07 0.35 12.72
CA ALA A 14 -1.24 0.59 11.30
C ALA A 14 -1.75 -0.66 10.55
N PHE A 15 -1.29 -1.87 10.90
CA PHE A 15 -1.82 -3.13 10.35
C PHE A 15 -3.27 -3.40 10.76
N ASP A 16 -3.62 -3.08 12.00
CA ASP A 16 -4.99 -3.21 12.50
C ASP A 16 -5.94 -2.27 11.76
N LEU A 17 -5.49 -1.07 11.39
CA LEU A 17 -6.28 -0.16 10.56
C LEU A 17 -6.54 -0.73 9.16
N ILE A 18 -5.57 -1.38 8.53
CA ILE A 18 -5.77 -2.06 7.24
C ILE A 18 -6.79 -3.20 7.39
N THR A 19 -6.64 -4.00 8.45
CA THR A 19 -7.55 -5.10 8.77
C THR A 19 -8.98 -4.58 9.03
N LEU A 20 -9.09 -3.49 9.77
CA LEU A 20 -10.37 -2.83 10.06
C LEU A 20 -11.01 -2.29 8.78
N ALA A 21 -10.26 -1.62 7.91
CA ALA A 21 -10.78 -1.13 6.63
C ALA A 21 -11.35 -2.26 5.77
N ARG A 22 -10.66 -3.41 5.70
CA ARG A 22 -11.17 -4.60 5.00
C ARG A 22 -12.45 -5.15 5.64
N LYS A 23 -12.53 -5.19 6.98
CA LYS A 23 -13.74 -5.62 7.69
C LYS A 23 -14.92 -4.67 7.47
N MET A 24 -14.67 -3.36 7.46
CA MET A 24 -15.70 -2.34 7.26
C MET A 24 -16.24 -2.33 5.83
N ILE A 25 -15.40 -2.65 4.84
CA ILE A 25 -15.78 -2.65 3.43
C ILE A 25 -15.36 -4.00 2.80
N PRO A 26 -16.05 -5.11 3.14
CA PRO A 26 -15.62 -6.45 2.75
C PRO A 26 -15.52 -6.63 1.23
N ASN A 27 -16.46 -6.01 0.50
CA ASN A 27 -16.55 -6.08 -0.96
C ASN A 27 -15.77 -4.95 -1.66
N ALA A 28 -14.91 -4.21 -0.96
CA ALA A 28 -14.06 -3.21 -1.59
C ALA A 28 -13.24 -3.89 -2.70
N HIS A 29 -13.47 -3.45 -3.94
CA HIS A 29 -12.68 -3.89 -5.08
C HIS A 29 -11.19 -3.58 -4.86
N LYS A 30 -10.89 -2.45 -4.19
CA LYS A 30 -9.54 -1.99 -3.91
C LYS A 30 -9.43 -1.39 -2.51
N ILE A 31 -8.43 -1.84 -1.75
CA ILE A 31 -7.93 -1.20 -0.53
C ILE A 31 -6.46 -0.92 -0.79
N MET A 32 -6.13 0.37 -0.90
CA MET A 32 -4.83 0.85 -1.34
C MET A 32 -4.06 1.51 -0.19
N VAL A 33 -2.82 1.08 0.02
CA VAL A 33 -1.88 1.76 0.92
C VAL A 33 -1.09 2.81 0.12
N GLY A 34 -1.28 4.07 0.48
CA GLY A 34 -0.68 5.22 -0.21
C GLY A 34 0.65 5.68 0.39
N GLY A 35 0.84 6.99 0.44
CA GLY A 35 2.06 7.63 0.94
C GLY A 35 2.39 7.26 2.39
N GLY A 36 3.68 7.25 2.70
CA GLY A 36 4.18 6.89 4.04
C GLY A 36 4.34 5.39 4.28
N ARG A 37 3.98 4.51 3.33
CA ARG A 37 4.13 3.04 3.43
C ARG A 37 5.53 2.63 3.88
N GLU A 38 6.56 3.08 3.18
CA GLU A 38 7.95 2.68 3.44
C GLU A 38 8.43 3.18 4.81
N LEU A 39 8.06 4.41 5.16
CA LEU A 39 8.40 5.00 6.46
C LEU A 39 7.67 4.30 7.62
N MET A 40 6.41 3.91 7.40
CA MET A 40 5.59 3.26 8.43
C MET A 40 5.99 1.82 8.66
N PHE A 41 6.19 1.04 7.60
CA PHE A 41 6.31 -0.42 7.66
C PHE A 41 7.73 -0.95 7.38
N GLY A 42 8.65 -0.14 6.86
CA GLY A 42 10.03 -0.56 6.59
C GLY A 42 10.13 -1.84 5.74
N ASP A 43 10.81 -2.84 6.28
CA ASP A 43 10.99 -4.15 5.63
C ASP A 43 9.69 -4.98 5.59
N GLU A 44 8.73 -4.69 6.46
CA GLU A 44 7.43 -5.38 6.56
C GLU A 44 6.36 -4.77 5.65
N GLN A 45 6.74 -3.84 4.76
CA GLN A 45 5.80 -3.10 3.90
C GLN A 45 4.90 -3.97 3.01
N TYR A 46 5.28 -5.21 2.73
CA TYR A 46 4.49 -6.15 1.93
C TYR A 46 3.52 -7.01 2.77
N GLU A 47 3.62 -6.97 4.10
CA GLU A 47 2.69 -7.64 5.01
C GLU A 47 1.28 -7.04 4.93
N ILE A 48 1.16 -5.80 4.42
CA ILE A 48 -0.12 -5.13 4.16
C ILE A 48 -1.10 -6.00 3.36
N PHE A 49 -0.60 -6.89 2.48
CA PHE A 49 -1.43 -7.79 1.68
C PHE A 49 -2.10 -8.86 2.54
N LYS A 50 -1.38 -9.38 3.54
CA LYS A 50 -1.96 -10.35 4.50
C LYS A 50 -2.97 -9.69 5.43
N ARG A 51 -2.86 -8.38 5.64
CA ARG A 51 -3.78 -7.57 6.45
C ARG A 51 -5.02 -7.08 5.68
N GLY A 52 -5.12 -7.37 4.38
CA GLY A 52 -6.33 -7.13 3.57
C GLY A 52 -6.25 -6.00 2.55
N ALA A 53 -5.10 -5.30 2.46
CA ALA A 53 -4.82 -4.45 1.31
C ALA A 53 -4.60 -5.30 0.05
N ASN A 54 -4.89 -4.73 -1.12
CA ASN A 54 -4.63 -5.40 -2.40
C ASN A 54 -4.04 -4.45 -3.46
N ALA A 55 -3.66 -3.25 -3.04
CA ALA A 55 -2.99 -2.28 -3.89
C ALA A 55 -2.07 -1.39 -3.04
N PHE A 56 -1.06 -0.81 -3.67
CA PHE A 56 -0.24 0.25 -3.09
C PHE A 56 0.32 1.13 -4.19
N VAL A 57 0.82 2.31 -3.82
CA VAL A 57 1.43 3.27 -4.75
C VAL A 57 2.93 3.02 -4.86
N ILE A 58 3.47 2.91 -6.07
CA ILE A 58 4.90 2.75 -6.36
C ILE A 58 5.50 4.04 -6.90
N GLY A 59 6.80 4.25 -6.71
CA GLY A 59 7.56 5.41 -7.20
C GLY A 59 7.49 6.66 -6.32
N ASP A 60 8.11 7.75 -6.80
CA ASP A 60 8.37 8.98 -6.03
C ASP A 60 7.15 9.89 -5.83
N TYR A 61 6.01 9.34 -5.39
CA TYR A 61 4.81 10.14 -5.20
C TYR A 61 4.58 10.59 -3.75
N LEU A 62 4.22 11.86 -3.63
CA LEU A 62 3.92 12.65 -2.43
C LEU A 62 5.11 13.40 -1.79
N THR A 63 6.09 12.80 -1.10
CA THR A 63 7.12 13.59 -0.37
C THR A 63 8.45 12.91 0.02
N THR A 64 8.70 11.64 -0.33
CA THR A 64 9.88 10.88 0.17
C THR A 64 10.52 10.04 -0.95
N SER A 65 11.85 9.99 -1.00
CA SER A 65 12.59 9.01 -1.82
C SER A 65 12.23 7.61 -1.35
N GLY A 66 11.61 6.83 -2.23
CA GLY A 66 11.20 5.46 -1.96
C GLY A 66 12.01 4.45 -2.77
N LYS A 67 11.65 3.17 -2.66
CA LYS A 67 12.07 2.13 -3.60
C LYS A 67 11.66 2.49 -5.02
N THR A 68 12.48 2.11 -5.99
CA THR A 68 12.10 2.34 -7.39
C THR A 68 10.91 1.43 -7.75
N PRO A 69 10.08 1.83 -8.73
CA PRO A 69 9.00 0.97 -9.22
C PRO A 69 9.49 -0.44 -9.61
N LYS A 70 10.73 -0.54 -10.10
CA LYS A 70 11.35 -1.81 -10.47
C LYS A 70 11.58 -2.70 -9.25
N ASP A 71 12.13 -2.15 -8.17
CA ASP A 71 12.40 -2.90 -6.93
C ASP A 71 11.11 -3.47 -6.32
N ASP A 72 10.03 -2.68 -6.36
CA ASP A 72 8.72 -3.14 -5.90
C ASP A 72 8.16 -4.27 -6.77
N VAL A 73 8.30 -4.18 -8.09
CA VAL A 73 7.88 -5.25 -9.02
C VAL A 73 8.66 -6.53 -8.74
N GLU A 74 9.99 -6.46 -8.63
CA GLU A 74 10.85 -7.62 -8.35
C GLU A 74 10.51 -8.27 -7.00
N ALA A 75 10.28 -7.47 -5.96
CA ALA A 75 9.87 -7.95 -4.65
C ALA A 75 8.52 -8.68 -4.70
N LEU A 76 7.51 -8.11 -5.36
CA LEU A 76 6.20 -8.73 -5.50
C LEU A 76 6.27 -10.07 -6.23
N GLU A 77 7.05 -10.15 -7.31
CA GLU A 77 7.27 -11.39 -8.05
C GLU A 77 7.97 -12.44 -7.17
N SER A 78 8.94 -12.04 -6.34
CA SER A 78 9.63 -12.93 -5.40
C SER A 78 8.69 -13.54 -4.34
N PHE A 79 7.65 -12.81 -3.94
CA PHE A 79 6.62 -13.28 -3.02
C PHE A 79 5.51 -14.09 -3.72
N GLY A 80 5.59 -14.29 -5.04
CA GLY A 80 4.61 -15.03 -5.83
C GLY A 80 3.34 -14.26 -6.14
N TYR A 81 3.32 -12.94 -5.94
CA TYR A 81 2.18 -12.11 -6.34
C TYR A 81 2.17 -11.89 -7.85
N ARG A 82 0.96 -11.71 -8.41
CA ARG A 82 0.76 -11.35 -9.81
C ARG A 82 0.22 -9.93 -9.90
N ILE A 83 0.87 -9.11 -10.70
CA ILE A 83 0.41 -7.75 -10.98
C ILE A 83 -0.82 -7.82 -11.87
N ALA A 84 -1.91 -7.17 -11.45
CA ALA A 84 -3.13 -7.10 -12.24
C ALA A 84 -2.88 -6.31 -13.54
N LYS A 85 -3.19 -6.94 -14.68
CA LYS A 85 -3.10 -6.33 -16.02
C LYS A 85 -4.45 -5.84 -16.56
N ASN A 86 -5.53 -6.21 -15.88
CA ASN A 86 -6.89 -5.79 -16.21
C ASN A 86 -7.30 -4.71 -15.21
N PHE A 87 -7.57 -3.51 -15.72
CA PHE A 87 -8.05 -2.39 -14.93
C PHE A 87 -9.52 -2.15 -15.29
N HIS A 88 -10.36 -1.96 -14.27
CA HIS A 88 -11.72 -1.49 -14.50
C HIS A 88 -11.66 0.03 -14.67
N LEU A 89 -11.86 0.50 -15.89
CA LEU A 89 -12.16 1.91 -16.15
C LEU A 89 -13.55 2.16 -15.56
N MET A 90 -13.67 3.11 -14.63
CA MET A 90 -15.00 3.54 -14.19
C MET A 90 -15.77 4.04 -15.42
N PRO A 91 -17.07 3.71 -15.55
CA PRO A 91 -17.86 4.08 -16.73
C PRO A 91 -17.82 5.58 -17.10
N ASP A 92 -17.55 6.43 -16.11
CA ASP A 92 -17.59 7.89 -16.20
C ASP A 92 -16.20 8.56 -16.29
N GLU A 93 -15.11 7.79 -16.31
CA GLU A 93 -13.75 8.35 -16.54
C GLU A 93 -13.45 8.30 -18.05
N LYS A 94 -13.79 9.39 -18.75
CA LYS A 94 -13.27 9.73 -20.09
C LYS A 94 -12.11 10.72 -20.00
#